data_AF-A0A7C3J855-F1
#
_entry.id   AF-A0A7C3J855-F1
#
_cell.length_a   1.000
_cell.length_b   1.000
_cell.length_c   1.000
_cell.angle_alpha   90.00
_cell.angle_beta   90.00
_cell.angle_gamma   90.00
#
_symmetry.space_group_name_H-M   'P 1'
#
loop_
_entity.id
_entity.type
_entity.pdbx_description
1 polymer ?
#
loop_
_entity_poly.entity_id
_entity_poly.type
_entity_poly.pdbx_seq_one_letter_code
_entity_poly.pdbx_strand_id
1 'polypeptide(L)'
;MAFYVIAEPADQFGEWVEQQRQPAPEPADDLARFGQEVFFERAECSRCHAIKGTSATSNLGPDLTHLASRQTLAAGIIPNTRGHLGGWIINPQNIKPGNLMPSTHLTGEELQALLVYLETLE
;
A
#
# COMPACT_ATOMS: atom_id res chain seq x y z
N MET A 1 6.53 -15.23 9.32
CA MET A 1 6.36 -14.66 7.97
C MET A 1 5.42 -15.57 7.22
N ALA A 2 4.34 -15.03 6.62
CA ALA A 2 3.37 -15.80 5.86
C ALA A 2 3.09 -15.12 4.51
N PHE A 3 2.48 -15.87 3.59
CA PHE A 3 1.97 -15.37 2.32
C PHE A 3 0.87 -16.31 1.82
N TYR A 4 0.07 -15.82 0.87
CA TYR A 4 -0.98 -16.59 0.23
C TYR A 4 -0.56 -16.98 -1.18
N VAL A 5 -1.03 -18.14 -1.63
CA VAL A 5 -1.04 -18.54 -3.03
C VAL A 5 -2.50 -18.69 -3.40
N ILE A 6 -2.95 -17.89 -4.37
CA ILE A 6 -4.31 -17.96 -4.90
C ILE A 6 -4.25 -18.70 -6.22
N ALA A 7 -4.88 -19.87 -6.27
CA ALA A 7 -4.94 -20.69 -7.47
C ALA A 7 -6.25 -20.37 -8.21
N GLU A 8 -6.11 -19.76 -9.38
CA GLU A 8 -7.23 -19.38 -10.24
C GLU A 8 -7.25 -20.21 -11.54
N PRO A 9 -8.41 -20.34 -12.20
CA PRO A 9 -8.49 -20.82 -13.58
C PRO A 9 -7.60 -19.99 -14.53
N ALA A 10 -7.10 -20.62 -15.59
CA ALA A 10 -6.05 -20.04 -16.44
C ALA A 10 -6.48 -18.74 -17.16
N ASP A 11 -7.76 -18.63 -17.54
CA ASP A 11 -8.36 -17.44 -18.12
C ASP A 11 -8.41 -16.29 -17.11
N GLN A 12 -8.91 -16.55 -15.91
CA GLN A 12 -8.98 -15.57 -14.82
C GLN A 12 -7.59 -15.11 -14.36
N PHE A 13 -6.62 -16.03 -14.27
CA PHE A 13 -5.23 -15.68 -13.99
C PHE A 13 -4.64 -14.79 -15.09
N GLY A 14 -4.96 -15.05 -16.36
CA GLY A 14 -4.52 -14.22 -17.49
C GLY A 14 -5.05 -12.79 -17.40
N GLU A 15 -6.34 -12.63 -17.11
CA GLU A 15 -6.95 -11.31 -16.88
C GLU A 15 -6.32 -10.57 -15.69
N TRP A 16 -6.11 -11.28 -14.59
CA TRP A 16 -5.43 -10.74 -13.42
C TRP A 16 -3.99 -10.29 -13.74
N VAL A 17 -3.22 -11.06 -14.50
CA VAL A 17 -1.86 -10.67 -14.91
C VAL A 17 -1.87 -9.37 -15.72
N GLU A 18 -2.81 -9.20 -16.64
CA GLU A 18 -2.91 -7.97 -17.43
C GLU A 18 -3.31 -6.77 -16.58
N GLN A 19 -4.17 -6.97 -15.58
CA GLN A 19 -4.50 -5.93 -14.60
C GLN A 19 -3.27 -5.56 -13.75
N GLN A 20 -2.53 -6.53 -13.22
CA GLN A 20 -1.33 -6.31 -12.40
C GLN A 20 -0.15 -5.67 -13.17
N ARG A 21 -0.23 -5.60 -14.50
CA ARG A 21 0.74 -4.89 -15.33
C ARG A 21 0.48 -3.41 -15.41
N GLN A 22 -0.75 -2.96 -15.13
CA GLN A 22 -1.13 -1.56 -15.22
C GLN A 22 -0.40 -0.71 -14.17
N PRO A 23 -0.15 0.58 -14.44
CA PRO A 23 0.29 1.50 -13.40
C PRO A 23 -0.83 1.76 -12.39
N ALA A 24 -0.48 2.36 -11.24
CA ALA A 24 -1.47 2.90 -10.33
C ALA A 24 -2.32 3.99 -11.02
N PRO A 25 -3.61 4.09 -10.71
CA PRO A 25 -4.46 5.14 -11.25
C PRO A 25 -4.07 6.51 -10.68
N GLU A 26 -4.32 7.56 -11.45
CA GLU A 26 -4.16 8.95 -10.98
C GLU A 26 -5.23 9.27 -9.91
N PRO A 27 -4.89 10.02 -8.85
CA PRO A 27 -5.86 10.38 -7.82
C PRO A 27 -7.02 11.23 -8.35
N ALA A 28 -8.25 10.72 -8.20
CA ALA A 28 -9.44 11.34 -8.79
C ALA A 28 -9.89 12.63 -8.07
N ASP A 29 -9.78 12.69 -6.74
CA ASP A 29 -10.25 13.80 -5.91
C ASP A 29 -9.13 14.49 -5.12
N ASP A 30 -9.47 15.64 -4.51
CA ASP A 30 -8.50 16.46 -3.77
C ASP A 30 -7.93 15.74 -2.55
N LEU A 31 -8.71 14.88 -1.89
CA LEU A 31 -8.26 14.15 -0.70
C LEU A 31 -7.27 13.05 -1.08
N ALA A 32 -7.50 12.34 -2.18
CA ALA A 32 -6.58 11.36 -2.73
C ALA A 32 -5.30 12.03 -3.26
N ARG A 33 -5.39 13.20 -3.90
CA ARG A 33 -4.21 14.00 -4.29
C ARG A 33 -3.39 14.41 -3.08
N PHE A 34 -4.06 14.88 -2.01
CA PHE A 34 -3.39 15.21 -0.77
C PHE A 34 -2.75 13.96 -0.12
N GLY A 35 -3.43 12.81 -0.17
CA GLY A 35 -2.86 11.54 0.28
C GLY A 35 -1.60 11.13 -0.49
N GLN A 36 -1.56 11.39 -1.79
CA GLN A 36 -0.37 11.20 -2.62
C GLN A 36 0.76 12.14 -2.18
N GLU A 37 0.49 13.43 -1.96
CA GLU A 37 1.49 14.36 -1.39
C GLU A 37 2.03 13.85 -0.06
N VAL A 38 1.17 13.39 0.86
CA VAL A 38 1.59 12.79 2.14
C VAL A 38 2.53 11.61 1.91
N PHE A 39 2.20 10.71 0.96
CA PHE A 39 3.03 9.55 0.61
C PHE A 39 4.44 9.95 0.15
N PHE A 40 4.55 10.97 -0.69
CA PHE A 40 5.82 11.38 -1.29
C PHE A 40 6.65 12.29 -0.38
N GLU A 41 6.02 13.28 0.24
CA GLU A 41 6.72 14.43 0.79
C GLU A 41 6.76 14.43 2.33
N ARG A 42 5.74 13.88 2.98
CA ARG A 42 5.59 13.98 4.45
C ARG A 42 5.98 12.70 5.17
N ALA A 43 5.47 11.57 4.70
CA ALA A 43 5.76 10.25 5.23
C ALA A 43 7.01 9.61 4.58
N GLU A 44 7.48 10.18 3.47
CA GLU A 44 8.60 9.68 2.66
C GLU A 44 8.47 8.17 2.30
N CYS A 45 7.24 7.67 2.14
CA CYS A 45 6.97 6.25 1.85
C CYS A 45 7.65 5.80 0.54
N SER A 46 7.77 6.71 -0.42
CA SER A 46 8.41 6.53 -1.73
C SER A 46 9.90 6.15 -1.64
N ARG A 47 10.57 6.45 -0.50
CA ARG A 47 11.98 6.08 -0.28
C ARG A 47 12.18 4.58 -0.10
N CYS A 48 11.11 3.86 0.27
CA CYS A 48 11.16 2.41 0.49
C CYS A 48 10.28 1.65 -0.48
N HIS A 49 9.08 2.17 -0.79
CA HIS A 49 8.07 1.48 -1.57
C HIS A 49 8.00 2.00 -3.01
N ALA A 50 7.80 1.10 -3.97
CA ALA A 50 7.50 1.44 -5.35
C ALA A 50 5.99 1.56 -5.59
N ILE A 51 5.60 2.45 -6.50
CA ILE A 51 4.26 2.53 -7.09
C ILE A 51 4.45 2.81 -8.58
N LYS A 52 4.13 1.82 -9.43
CA LYS A 52 4.26 1.96 -10.88
C LYS A 52 3.38 3.12 -11.39
N GLY A 53 3.92 3.91 -12.31
CA GLY A 53 3.26 5.11 -12.82
C GLY A 53 3.67 6.39 -12.08
N THR A 54 4.45 6.29 -11.01
CA THR A 54 4.94 7.42 -10.23
C THR A 54 6.47 7.48 -10.20
N SER A 55 7.04 8.47 -9.52
CA SER A 55 8.49 8.57 -9.26
C SER A 55 8.98 7.61 -8.16
N ALA A 56 8.07 6.94 -7.43
CA ALA A 56 8.41 5.97 -6.39
C ALA A 56 8.87 4.64 -7.01
N THR A 57 10.18 4.37 -6.97
CA THR A 57 10.82 3.23 -7.66
C THR A 57 11.66 2.35 -6.74
N SER A 58 11.66 2.60 -5.43
CA SER A 58 12.43 1.82 -4.46
C SER A 58 11.93 0.39 -4.28
N ASN A 59 12.84 -0.55 -4.04
CA ASN A 59 12.57 -1.95 -3.75
C ASN A 59 12.98 -2.40 -2.33
N LEU A 60 13.29 -1.46 -1.42
CA LEU A 60 13.59 -1.77 -0.02
C LEU A 60 12.37 -2.36 0.71
N GLY A 61 11.17 -1.84 0.42
CA GLY A 61 9.89 -2.36 0.86
C GLY A 61 9.15 -3.10 -0.25
N PRO A 62 8.02 -3.76 0.06
CA PRO A 62 7.16 -4.34 -0.96
C PRO A 62 6.62 -3.25 -1.91
N ASP A 63 6.44 -3.62 -3.17
CA ASP A 63 5.67 -2.83 -4.15
C ASP A 63 4.27 -2.54 -3.58
N LEU A 64 3.70 -1.36 -3.81
CA LEU A 64 2.37 -0.96 -3.35
C LEU A 64 1.39 -0.64 -4.49
N THR A 65 1.77 -0.81 -5.76
CA THR A 65 0.98 -0.47 -6.96
C THR A 65 -0.44 -1.03 -6.90
N HIS A 66 -0.58 -2.26 -6.40
CA HIS A 66 -1.84 -2.99 -6.24
C HIS A 66 -2.04 -3.40 -4.78
N LEU A 67 -1.88 -2.45 -3.85
CA LEU A 67 -2.05 -2.68 -2.41
C LEU A 67 -3.50 -3.04 -2.05
N ALA A 68 -4.48 -2.36 -2.63
CA ALA A 68 -5.89 -2.49 -2.31
C ALA A 68 -6.46 -3.86 -2.71
N SER A 69 -5.93 -4.50 -3.75
CA SER A 69 -6.33 -5.85 -4.17
C SER A 69 -5.80 -6.98 -3.28
N ARG A 70 -4.97 -6.67 -2.26
CA ARG A 70 -4.43 -7.69 -1.33
C ARG A 70 -5.44 -8.08 -0.27
N GLN A 71 -5.45 -9.36 0.09
CA GLN A 71 -6.26 -9.87 1.20
C GLN A 71 -5.67 -9.54 2.58
N THR A 72 -4.35 -9.40 2.68
CA THR A 72 -3.64 -9.26 3.96
C THR A 72 -2.49 -8.25 3.89
N LEU A 73 -2.09 -7.76 5.06
CA LEU A 73 -0.97 -6.85 5.27
C LEU A 73 0.12 -7.52 6.13
N ALA A 74 1.26 -6.84 6.27
CA ALA A 74 2.37 -7.22 7.14
C ALA A 74 2.95 -8.63 6.90
N ALA A 75 2.89 -9.11 5.65
CA ALA A 75 3.23 -10.49 5.26
C ALA A 75 2.31 -11.53 5.95
N GLY A 76 1.00 -11.37 5.71
CA GLY A 76 -0.03 -12.33 6.09
C GLY A 76 -0.46 -12.31 7.55
N ILE A 77 -0.14 -11.26 8.32
CA ILE A 77 -0.39 -11.23 9.78
C ILE A 77 -1.79 -10.71 10.09
N ILE A 78 -2.24 -9.68 9.35
CA ILE A 78 -3.53 -9.03 9.58
C ILE A 78 -4.30 -8.86 8.27
N PRO A 79 -5.65 -8.81 8.30
CA PRO A 79 -6.46 -8.51 7.12
C PRO A 79 -6.15 -7.14 6.53
N ASN A 80 -6.28 -6.99 5.22
CA ASN A 80 -6.19 -5.69 4.56
C ASN A 80 -7.54 -4.95 4.69
N THR A 81 -7.72 -4.26 5.80
CA THR A 81 -8.85 -3.34 5.98
C THR A 81 -8.32 -1.97 6.38
N ARG A 82 -9.08 -0.91 6.11
CA ARG A 82 -8.68 0.48 6.41
C ARG A 82 -8.12 0.66 7.83
N GLY A 83 -8.80 0.11 8.82
CA GLY A 83 -8.36 0.19 10.23
C GLY A 83 -7.03 -0.52 10.49
N HIS A 84 -6.84 -1.71 9.92
CA HIS A 84 -5.59 -2.46 10.03
C HIS A 84 -4.45 -1.76 9.28
N LEU A 85 -4.72 -1.21 8.10
CA LEU A 85 -3.75 -0.44 7.32
C LEU A 85 -3.30 0.80 8.09
N GLY A 86 -4.24 1.55 8.67
CA GLY A 86 -3.91 2.72 9.50
C GLY A 86 -3.09 2.34 10.73
N GLY A 87 -3.47 1.27 11.44
CA GLY A 87 -2.70 0.76 12.57
C GLY A 87 -1.29 0.31 12.19
N TRP A 88 -1.14 -0.34 11.04
CA TRP A 88 0.14 -0.75 10.47
C TRP A 88 1.04 0.44 10.15
N ILE A 89 0.51 1.50 9.52
CA ILE A 89 1.28 2.70 9.15
C ILE A 89 1.76 3.46 10.39
N ILE A 90 0.92 3.57 11.42
CA ILE A 90 1.26 4.34 12.63
C ILE A 90 2.21 3.58 13.54
N ASN A 91 2.01 2.27 13.74
CA ASN A 91 2.82 1.49 14.68
C ASN A 91 3.06 0.05 14.17
N PRO A 92 3.91 -0.12 13.13
CA PRO A 92 4.15 -1.44 12.55
C PRO A 92 4.86 -2.38 13.52
N GLN A 93 5.66 -1.87 14.46
CA GLN A 93 6.37 -2.69 15.45
C GLN A 93 5.43 -3.44 16.39
N ASN A 94 4.27 -2.86 16.73
CA ASN A 94 3.29 -3.53 17.60
C ASN A 94 2.57 -4.69 16.88
N ILE A 95 2.51 -4.65 15.55
CA ILE A 95 1.88 -5.70 14.73
C ILE A 95 2.91 -6.77 14.34
N LYS A 96 4.11 -6.35 13.96
CA LYS A 96 5.20 -7.24 13.54
C LYS A 96 6.52 -6.77 14.15
N PRO A 97 6.84 -7.18 15.38
CA PRO A 97 8.09 -6.79 16.03
C PRO A 97 9.33 -7.15 15.19
N GLY A 98 10.27 -6.22 15.08
CA GLY A 98 11.53 -6.40 14.36
C GLY A 98 11.44 -6.16 12.85
N ASN A 99 10.30 -5.68 12.34
CA ASN A 99 10.23 -5.21 10.95
C ASN A 99 11.05 -3.91 10.77
N LEU A 100 11.39 -3.56 9.52
CA LEU A 100 12.22 -2.39 9.22
C LEU A 100 11.43 -1.14 8.81
N MET A 101 10.09 -1.23 8.74
CA MET A 101 9.25 -0.05 8.50
C MET A 101 9.20 0.77 9.80
N PRO A 102 9.59 2.05 9.76
CA PRO A 102 9.53 2.90 10.94
C PRO A 102 8.07 3.25 11.29
N SER A 103 7.82 3.54 12.57
CA SER A 103 6.58 4.20 12.96
C SER A 103 6.53 5.61 12.38
N THR A 104 5.34 6.04 12.00
CA THR A 104 5.12 7.37 11.42
C THR A 104 4.53 8.34 12.44
N HIS A 105 4.76 9.64 12.23
CA HIS A 105 4.22 10.72 13.06
C HIS A 105 3.24 11.59 12.27
N LEU A 106 2.29 10.95 11.58
CA LEU A 106 1.25 11.63 10.81
C LEU A 106 0.17 12.19 11.73
N THR A 107 -0.36 13.35 11.36
CA THR A 107 -1.62 13.85 11.92
C THR A 107 -2.79 12.96 11.50
N GLY A 108 -3.92 13.09 12.19
CA GLY A 108 -5.13 12.35 11.83
C GLY A 108 -5.61 12.64 10.41
N GLU A 109 -5.52 13.90 9.98
CA GLU A 109 -5.91 14.32 8.63
C GLU A 109 -5.00 13.71 7.55
N GLU A 110 -3.68 13.80 7.74
CA GLU A 110 -2.70 13.22 6.81
C GLU A 110 -2.85 11.70 6.71
N LEU A 111 -3.07 11.01 7.84
CA LEU A 111 -3.32 9.57 7.83
C LEU A 111 -4.60 9.23 7.06
N GLN A 112 -5.70 9.98 7.26
CA GLN A 112 -6.94 9.72 6.54
C GLN A 112 -6.77 9.94 5.03
N ALA A 113 -6.10 11.01 4.62
CA ALA A 113 -5.80 11.30 3.23
C ALA A 113 -4.91 10.21 2.61
N LEU A 114 -3.84 9.82 3.30
CA LEU A 114 -2.94 8.74 2.87
C LEU A 114 -3.70 7.42 2.69
N LEU A 115 -4.58 7.07 3.62
CA LEU A 115 -5.40 5.86 3.50
C LEU A 115 -6.35 5.92 2.30
N VAL A 116 -6.95 7.08 2.00
CA VAL A 116 -7.78 7.26 0.80
C VAL A 116 -6.95 7.02 -0.46
N TYR A 117 -5.75 7.59 -0.55
CA TYR A 117 -4.86 7.36 -1.68
C TYR A 117 -4.45 5.88 -1.81
N LEU A 118 -4.05 5.24 -0.72
CA LEU A 118 -3.62 3.84 -0.73
C LEU A 118 -4.76 2.86 -1.10
N GLU A 119 -6.01 3.22 -0.82
CA GLU A 119 -7.20 2.45 -1.21
C GLU A 119 -7.51 2.53 -2.71
N THR A 120 -6.97 3.51 -3.44
CA THR A 120 -7.14 3.56 -4.91
C THR A 120 -6.18 2.65 -5.66
N LEU A 121 -5.22 2.03 -4.98
CA LEU A 121 -4.15 1.23 -5.58
C LEU A 121 -4.59 -0.23 -5.79
N GLU A 122 -5.54 -0.50 -6.69
CA GLU A 122 -6.11 -1.84 -6.95
C GLU A 122 -5.45 -2.61 -8.09
#